data_AF-A0A2S8VCL6-F1
#
_entry.id   AF-A0A2S8VCL6-F1
#
_cell.length_a   1.000
_cell.length_b   1.000
_cell.length_c   1.000
_cell.angle_alpha   90.00
_cell.angle_beta   90.00
_cell.angle_gamma   90.00
#
_symmetry.space_group_name_H-M   'P 1'
#
loop_
_entity.id
_entity.type
_entity.pdbx_description
1 polymer ?
#
loop_
_entity_poly.entity_id
_entity_poly.type
_entity_poly.pdbx_seq_one_letter_code
_entity_poly.pdbx_strand_id
1 'polypeptide(L)'
;MAGSRLTAAPTPSAKRMTGRKLQDRRLRVWSADPHCAQCGALTLYPHGFELDHKVSLFDGGEDADANTQVLCVSRDAHGRKTGCHDAKTRQDMGYRGRT
;
A
#
# COMPACT_ATOMS: atom_id res chain seq x y z
N MET A 1 -2.22 20.83 -41.78
CA MET A 1 -1.38 19.73 -41.28
C MET A 1 -1.69 19.52 -39.80
N ALA A 2 -2.62 18.63 -39.46
CA ALA A 2 -2.93 18.31 -38.07
C ALA A 2 -1.98 17.19 -37.60
N GLY A 3 -0.99 17.54 -36.79
CA GLY A 3 -0.09 16.57 -36.18
C GLY A 3 -0.84 15.73 -35.15
N SER A 4 -0.94 14.43 -35.39
CA SER A 4 -1.50 13.47 -34.43
C SER A 4 -0.60 13.45 -33.19
N ARG A 5 -1.12 13.93 -32.05
CA ARG A 5 -0.45 13.78 -30.75
C ARG A 5 -0.63 12.34 -30.29
N LEU A 6 0.39 11.52 -30.50
CA LEU A 6 0.47 10.19 -29.91
C LEU A 6 0.52 10.34 -28.38
N THR A 7 -0.50 9.84 -27.70
CA THR A 7 -0.53 9.74 -26.25
C THR A 7 0.47 8.68 -25.81
N ALA A 8 1.41 9.06 -24.93
CA ALA A 8 2.40 8.14 -24.38
C ALA A 8 1.70 6.99 -23.63
N ALA A 9 2.21 5.78 -23.80
CA ALA A 9 1.71 4.61 -23.10
C ALA A 9 1.80 4.85 -21.58
N PRO A 10 0.74 4.55 -20.81
CA PRO A 10 0.78 4.74 -19.37
C PRO A 10 1.85 3.82 -18.77
N THR A 11 2.82 4.41 -18.07
CA THR A 11 3.75 3.66 -17.24
C THR A 11 2.99 3.07 -16.03
N PRO A 12 3.48 2.01 -15.38
CA PRO A 12 2.86 1.47 -14.17
C PRO A 12 2.65 2.52 -13.06
N SER A 13 3.47 3.58 -13.05
CA SER A 13 3.34 4.74 -12.16
C SER A 13 2.14 5.63 -12.50
N ALA A 14 1.78 5.78 -13.78
CA ALA A 14 0.68 6.63 -14.24
C ALA A 14 -0.73 6.09 -13.90
N LYS A 15 -0.84 4.82 -13.44
CA LYS A 15 -2.12 4.19 -13.08
C LYS A 15 -2.45 4.21 -11.58
N ARG A 16 -1.52 4.62 -10.71
CA ARG A 16 -1.73 4.55 -9.25
C ARG A 16 -2.76 5.59 -8.79
N MET A 17 -3.70 5.17 -7.97
CA MET A 17 -4.71 6.06 -7.37
C MET A 17 -4.05 7.11 -6.46
N THR A 18 -4.40 8.39 -6.65
CA THR A 18 -3.87 9.51 -5.85
C THR A 18 -4.97 10.44 -5.36
N GLY A 19 -4.60 11.41 -4.51
CA GLY A 19 -5.48 12.49 -4.07
C GLY A 19 -6.73 12.03 -3.31
N ARG A 20 -7.86 12.68 -3.55
CA ARG A 20 -9.13 12.43 -2.84
C ARG A 20 -9.59 10.98 -2.95
N LYS A 21 -9.50 10.39 -4.14
CA LYS A 21 -9.86 8.97 -4.38
C LYS A 21 -9.07 8.02 -3.48
N LEU A 22 -7.77 8.26 -3.31
CA LEU A 22 -6.93 7.46 -2.42
C LEU A 22 -7.35 7.62 -0.96
N GLN A 23 -7.66 8.84 -0.51
CA GLN A 23 -8.12 9.08 0.86
C GLN A 23 -9.48 8.43 1.13
N ASP A 24 -10.41 8.51 0.18
CA ASP A 24 -11.72 7.86 0.29
C ASP A 24 -11.58 6.34 0.36
N ARG A 25 -10.66 5.75 -0.43
CA ARG A 25 -10.33 4.31 -0.35
C ARG A 25 -9.71 3.95 1.00
N ARG A 26 -8.74 4.74 1.48
CA ARG A 26 -8.11 4.53 2.80
C ARG A 26 -9.16 4.49 3.91
N LEU A 27 -10.09 5.45 3.92
CA LEU A 27 -11.17 5.48 4.89
C LEU A 27 -12.12 4.29 4.71
N ARG A 28 -12.53 3.98 3.48
CA ARG A 28 -13.46 2.87 3.21
C ARG A 28 -12.92 1.52 3.67
N VAL A 29 -11.67 1.20 3.33
CA VAL A 29 -11.08 -0.10 3.69
C VAL A 29 -10.81 -0.17 5.20
N TRP A 30 -10.28 0.90 5.81
CA TRP A 30 -10.04 0.95 7.25
C TRP A 30 -11.34 0.88 8.07
N SER A 31 -12.40 1.56 7.64
CA SER A 31 -13.69 1.53 8.35
C SER A 31 -14.40 0.17 8.26
N ALA A 32 -14.08 -0.65 7.25
CA ALA A 32 -14.61 -2.00 7.14
C ALA A 32 -13.94 -2.96 8.14
N ASP A 33 -12.61 -2.86 8.28
CA ASP A 33 -11.84 -3.54 9.33
C ASP A 33 -10.59 -2.73 9.69
N PRO A 34 -10.54 -2.11 10.89
CA PRO A 34 -9.44 -1.23 11.28
C PRO A 34 -8.23 -2.01 11.84
N HIS A 35 -8.27 -3.34 11.86
CA HIS A 35 -7.18 -4.16 12.40
C HIS A 35 -6.10 -4.46 11.35
N CYS A 36 -4.87 -4.62 11.82
CA CYS A 36 -3.79 -5.08 10.97
C CYS A 36 -4.07 -6.51 10.51
N ALA A 37 -4.10 -6.75 9.20
CA ALA A 37 -4.38 -8.07 8.62
C ALA A 37 -3.35 -9.15 8.99
N GLN A 38 -2.16 -8.77 9.47
CA GLN A 38 -1.10 -9.71 9.85
C GLN A 38 -1.07 -10.00 11.35
N CYS A 39 -1.16 -8.98 12.22
CA CYS A 39 -1.04 -9.18 13.67
C CYS A 39 -2.36 -9.01 14.45
N GLY A 40 -3.44 -8.59 13.80
CA GLY A 40 -4.75 -8.38 14.42
C GLY A 40 -4.84 -7.14 15.32
N ALA A 41 -3.78 -6.34 15.47
CA ALA A 41 -3.81 -5.15 16.31
C ALA A 41 -4.68 -4.05 15.68
N LEU A 42 -5.49 -3.36 16.49
CA LEU A 42 -6.24 -2.19 16.06
C LEU A 42 -5.28 -1.07 15.61
N THR A 43 -5.49 -0.55 14.41
CA THR A 43 -4.68 0.55 13.87
C THR A 43 -5.40 1.90 13.99
N LEU A 44 -4.62 2.95 14.22
CA LEU A 44 -5.13 4.31 14.33
C LEU A 44 -5.40 4.90 12.94
N TYR A 45 -6.36 5.83 12.82
CA TYR A 45 -6.63 6.60 11.61
C TYR A 45 -6.34 8.09 11.83
N PRO A 46 -5.81 8.83 10.84
CA PRO A 46 -5.33 8.36 9.53
C PRO A 46 -3.89 7.80 9.57
N HIS A 47 -3.26 7.83 10.75
CA HIS A 47 -1.86 7.47 10.99
C HIS A 47 -1.77 6.15 11.77
N GLY A 48 -0.74 5.33 11.52
CA GLY A 48 -0.55 4.05 12.23
C GLY A 48 -0.86 2.82 11.38
N PHE A 49 -1.29 3.04 10.14
CA PHE A 49 -1.35 2.01 9.12
C PHE A 49 -0.94 2.55 7.75
N GLU A 50 -0.57 1.62 6.90
CA GLU A 50 -0.54 1.81 5.46
C GLU A 50 -1.49 0.81 4.81
N LEU A 51 -2.16 1.28 3.75
CA LEU A 51 -3.02 0.44 2.93
C LEU A 51 -2.13 -0.21 1.87
N ASP A 52 -1.86 -1.51 2.04
CA ASP A 52 -0.92 -2.24 1.22
C ASP A 52 -1.62 -3.29 0.35
N HIS A 53 -1.02 -3.65 -0.77
CA HIS A 53 -1.54 -4.69 -1.63
C HIS A 53 -1.23 -6.08 -1.07
N LYS A 54 -2.18 -7.03 -1.09
CA LYS A 54 -1.94 -8.42 -0.67
C LYS A 54 -0.96 -9.10 -1.60
N VAL A 55 -1.22 -9.01 -2.91
CA VAL A 55 -0.27 -9.33 -3.98
C VAL A 55 0.25 -8.01 -4.54
N SER A 56 1.57 -7.84 -4.61
CA SER A 56 2.17 -6.60 -5.09
C SER A 56 1.75 -6.31 -6.55
N LEU A 57 1.66 -5.03 -6.92
CA LEU A 57 1.37 -4.67 -8.32
C LEU A 57 2.47 -5.15 -9.29
N PHE A 58 3.70 -5.32 -8.81
CA PHE A 58 4.81 -5.83 -9.61
C PHE A 58 4.64 -7.33 -9.92
N ASP A 59 4.10 -8.08 -8.97
CA ASP A 59 3.81 -9.52 -9.09
C ASP A 59 2.43 -9.79 -9.73
N GLY A 60 1.83 -8.80 -10.40
CA GLY A 60 0.54 -8.94 -11.10
C GLY A 60 -0.70 -8.75 -10.23
N GLY A 61 -0.55 -8.22 -9.00
CA GLY A 61 -1.67 -7.86 -8.15
C GLY A 61 -2.54 -6.75 -8.75
N GLU A 62 -3.84 -6.82 -8.51
CA GLU A 62 -4.80 -5.81 -8.97
C GLU A 62 -4.83 -4.60 -8.03
N ASP A 63 -5.02 -3.39 -8.55
CA ASP A 63 -5.24 -2.19 -7.73
C ASP A 63 -6.72 -2.06 -7.31
N ALA A 64 -7.24 -3.09 -6.62
CA ALA A 64 -8.63 -3.21 -6.17
C ALA A 64 -8.73 -3.36 -4.65
N ASP A 65 -9.86 -2.99 -4.07
CA ASP A 65 -10.08 -3.06 -2.60
C ASP A 65 -9.90 -4.49 -2.06
N ALA A 66 -10.32 -5.50 -2.83
CA ALA A 66 -10.17 -6.91 -2.48
C ALA A 66 -8.69 -7.34 -2.33
N ASN A 67 -7.79 -6.73 -3.10
CA ASN A 67 -6.35 -6.92 -3.03
C ASN A 67 -5.68 -5.91 -2.08
N THR A 68 -6.42 -5.15 -1.26
CA THR A 68 -5.81 -4.30 -0.23
C THR A 68 -6.04 -4.82 1.17
N GLN A 69 -5.11 -4.47 2.06
CA GLN A 69 -5.14 -4.82 3.47
C GLN A 69 -4.56 -3.68 4.31
N VAL A 70 -5.10 -3.51 5.51
CA VAL A 70 -4.56 -2.60 6.53
C VAL A 70 -3.35 -3.27 7.17
N LEU A 71 -2.18 -2.64 7.11
CA LEU A 71 -0.98 -3.12 7.81
C LEU A 71 -0.45 -2.05 8.76
N CYS A 72 -0.19 -2.43 10.00
CA CYS A 72 0.32 -1.52 11.01
C CYS A 72 1.70 -0.99 10.63
N VAL A 73 1.91 0.29 10.95
CA VAL A 73 3.20 0.96 10.83
C VAL A 73 3.47 1.74 12.11
N SER A 74 4.71 1.68 12.55
CA SER A 74 5.23 2.52 13.62
C SER A 74 6.63 3.01 13.27
N ARG A 75 7.23 3.81 14.15
CA ARG A 75 8.61 4.27 14.02
C ARG A 75 9.38 3.91 15.28
N ASP A 76 10.60 3.43 15.11
CA ASP A 76 11.52 3.21 16.23
C ASP A 76 12.15 4.51 16.73
N ALA A 77 13.00 4.42 17.77
CA ALA A 77 13.70 5.56 18.36
C ALA A 77 14.62 6.31 17.37
N HIS A 78 14.97 5.69 16.25
CA HIS A 78 15.78 6.28 15.18
C HIS A 78 14.93 6.74 13.99
N GLY A 79 13.60 6.74 14.14
CA GLY A 79 12.66 7.15 13.10
C GLY A 79 12.49 6.14 11.96
N ARG A 80 13.09 4.95 12.05
CA ARG A 80 12.95 3.90 11.02
C ARG A 80 11.57 3.29 11.10
N LYS A 81 10.97 3.04 9.94
CA LYS A 81 9.67 2.37 9.85
C LYS A 81 9.79 0.95 10.38
N THR A 82 8.85 0.58 11.24
CA THR A 82 8.71 -0.76 11.81
C THR A 82 7.23 -1.19 11.70
N GLY A 83 6.94 -2.45 12.02
CA GLY A 83 5.60 -3.03 11.95
C GLY A 83 5.41 -3.99 10.78
N CYS A 84 4.19 -4.52 10.65
CA CYS A 84 3.85 -5.56 9.70
C CYS A 84 4.05 -5.13 8.24
N HIS A 85 3.79 -3.86 7.91
CA HIS A 85 4.05 -3.38 6.56
C HIS A 85 5.55 -3.43 6.21
N ASP A 86 6.44 -3.01 7.11
CA ASP A 86 7.89 -3.05 6.86
C ASP A 86 8.36 -4.51 6.70
N ALA A 87 7.84 -5.42 7.53
CA ALA A 87 8.11 -6.86 7.40
C ALA A 87 7.67 -7.40 6.04
N LYS A 88 6.44 -7.09 5.59
CA LYS A 88 5.93 -7.50 4.27
C LYS A 88 6.76 -6.92 3.14
N THR A 89 7.10 -5.62 3.17
CA THR A 89 7.94 -5.00 2.13
C THR A 89 9.28 -5.72 1.99
N ARG A 90 9.92 -6.09 3.11
CA ARG A 90 11.19 -6.85 3.07
C ARG A 90 11.01 -8.24 2.46
N GLN A 91 9.91 -8.92 2.79
CA GLN A 91 9.57 -10.22 2.23
C GLN A 91 9.33 -10.13 0.72
N ASP A 92 8.52 -9.16 0.26
CA ASP A 92 8.23 -8.94 -1.15
C ASP A 92 9.49 -8.59 -1.96
N MET A 93 10.44 -7.87 -1.35
CA MET A 93 11.75 -7.58 -1.97
C MET A 93 12.74 -8.75 -1.92
N GLY A 94 12.37 -9.88 -1.30
CA GLY A 94 13.24 -11.06 -1.18
C GLY A 94 14.41 -10.88 -0.21
N TYR A 95 14.34 -9.92 0.71
CA TYR A 95 15.38 -9.75 1.72
C TYR A 95 15.35 -10.90 2.73
N ARG A 96 16.49 -11.60 2.89
CA ARG A 96 16.64 -12.61 3.94
C ARG A 96 16.48 -11.95 5.30
N GLY A 97 15.66 -12.53 6.18
CA GLY A 97 15.51 -12.08 7.56
C GLY A 97 16.89 -11.97 8.21
N ARG A 98 17.16 -10.83 8.88
CA ARG A 98 18.40 -10.65 9.63
C ARG A 98 18.38 -11.67 10.77
N THR A 99 19.17 -12.73 10.66
CA THR A 99 19.48 -13.67 11.76
C THR A 99 20.14 -12.94 12.90
#